data_AF-A0A090LA28-F1
#
_entry.id   AF-A0A090LA28-F1
#
_cell.length_a   1.000
_cell.length_b   1.000
_cell.length_c   1.000
_cell.angle_alpha   90.00
_cell.angle_beta   90.00
_cell.angle_gamma   90.00
#
_symmetry.space_group_name_H-M   'P 1'
#
loop_
_entity.id
_entity.type
_entity.pdbx_description
1 polymer ?
#
loop_
_entity_poly.entity_id
_entity_poly.type
_entity_poly.pdbx_seq_one_letter_code
_entity_poly.pdbx_strand_id
1 'polypeptide(L)'
;MDLKIFIIVLIYFISQSQENIFLSVPFNEHFNSRSSRYEYRGKIFNNLKYLIRKASLDFPEVPYKSILLRKEFITYQGIVNDTRADHRYLQVHINGKSKYIILPSNHVVIDFVPYQGRKYFNCNRSYFKTYKKAKVYCELLEEFSPFKFQQRFLGKDFFASRIWKSVWRDCYYKCFSQTHFLEFKKRIIRELCMLRNIEHEIPIRYNETLEFIAQHDALKNVKKNKLFVVGTERSDVHEVAAFSSLILASLQVNKWYNLYLDEKNDINRKSKKESKQFHLLLSSRIKEVGVGVYIYRKKLSIVLAFA
;
A
#
# COMPACT_ATOMS: atom_id res chain seq x y z
N MET A 1 3.28 -18.73 38.29
CA MET A 1 2.52 -18.90 37.04
C MET A 1 3.37 -19.73 36.09
N ASP A 2 2.89 -20.89 35.66
CA ASP A 2 3.68 -21.88 34.93
C ASP A 2 4.10 -21.34 33.55
N LEU A 3 5.38 -21.45 33.20
CA LEU A 3 5.93 -20.91 31.94
C LEU A 3 5.21 -21.50 30.72
N LYS A 4 4.74 -22.74 30.82
CA LYS A 4 3.93 -23.41 29.79
C LYS A 4 2.57 -22.73 29.60
N ILE A 5 1.91 -22.32 30.68
CA ILE A 5 0.62 -21.61 30.62
C ILE A 5 0.83 -20.24 29.98
N PHE A 6 1.90 -19.52 30.32
CA PHE A 6 2.22 -18.24 29.70
C PHE A 6 2.48 -18.39 28.19
N ILE A 7 3.24 -19.41 27.76
CA ILE A 7 3.49 -19.68 26.34
C ILE A 7 2.19 -20.02 25.59
N ILE A 8 1.31 -20.85 26.17
CA ILE A 8 0.03 -21.20 25.54
C ILE A 8 -0.87 -19.97 25.42
N VAL A 9 -0.96 -19.13 26.46
CA VAL A 9 -1.73 -17.88 26.43
C VAL A 9 -1.14 -16.92 25.41
N LEU A 10 0.19 -16.83 25.30
CA LEU A 10 0.86 -15.98 24.32
C LEU A 10 0.59 -16.48 22.89
N ILE A 11 0.69 -17.79 22.64
CA ILE A 11 0.37 -18.40 21.34
C ILE A 11 -1.12 -18.17 21.00
N TYR A 12 -2.02 -18.29 21.99
CA TYR A 12 -3.43 -18.04 21.82
C TYR A 12 -3.72 -16.56 21.48
N PHE A 13 -3.11 -15.61 22.19
CA PHE A 13 -3.20 -14.17 21.89
C PHE A 13 -2.58 -13.80 20.53
N ILE A 14 -1.45 -14.41 20.19
CA ILE A 14 -0.81 -14.25 18.88
C ILE A 14 -1.71 -14.84 17.79
N SER A 15 -2.38 -15.97 18.04
CA SER A 15 -3.32 -16.58 17.10
C SER A 15 -4.57 -15.72 16.91
N GLN A 16 -5.14 -15.18 17.98
CA GLN A 16 -6.30 -14.29 17.88
C GLN A 16 -5.97 -12.95 17.20
N SER A 17 -4.77 -12.40 17.43
CA SER A 17 -4.36 -11.14 16.76
C SER A 17 -4.05 -11.32 15.27
N GLN A 18 -3.81 -12.55 14.79
CA GLN A 18 -3.53 -12.85 13.38
C GLN A 18 -4.79 -13.06 12.52
N GLU A 19 -5.99 -12.94 13.07
CA GLU A 19 -7.25 -13.33 12.41
C GLU A 19 -8.02 -12.18 11.74
N ASN A 20 -7.45 -10.97 11.72
CA ASN A 20 -8.23 -9.78 11.40
C ASN A 20 -8.42 -9.49 9.91
N ILE A 21 -7.63 -10.08 8.99
CA ILE A 21 -7.82 -9.82 7.55
C ILE A 21 -8.64 -10.93 6.90
N PHE A 22 -9.79 -10.56 6.34
CA PHE A 22 -10.67 -11.45 5.60
C PHE A 22 -10.26 -11.58 4.12
N LEU A 23 -10.48 -12.76 3.54
CA LEU A 23 -10.50 -12.99 2.10
C LEU A 23 -11.95 -12.91 1.62
N SER A 24 -12.25 -11.94 0.74
CA SER A 24 -13.49 -11.91 -0.02
C SER A 24 -13.38 -12.77 -1.27
N VAL A 25 -14.29 -13.72 -1.41
CA VAL A 25 -14.42 -14.58 -2.58
C VAL A 25 -15.73 -14.23 -3.30
N PRO A 26 -15.66 -13.73 -4.54
CA PRO A 26 -16.85 -13.35 -5.30
C PRO A 26 -17.65 -14.56 -5.78
N PHE A 27 -18.98 -14.42 -5.80
CA PHE A 27 -19.91 -15.35 -6.43
C PHE A 27 -21.14 -14.62 -6.97
N ASN A 28 -21.86 -15.25 -7.90
CA ASN A 28 -23.15 -14.76 -8.40
C ASN A 28 -24.28 -15.64 -7.89
N GLU A 29 -25.43 -15.05 -7.64
CA GLU A 29 -26.66 -15.77 -7.33
C GLU A 29 -27.65 -15.63 -8.49
N HIS A 30 -28.20 -16.76 -8.91
CA HIS A 30 -29.23 -16.85 -9.94
C HIS A 30 -30.45 -17.47 -9.26
N PHE A 31 -31.56 -16.75 -9.15
CA PHE A 31 -32.76 -17.32 -8.53
C PHE A 31 -34.00 -17.10 -9.36
N ASN A 32 -34.96 -18.00 -9.18
CA ASN A 32 -36.31 -17.92 -9.72
C ASN A 32 -37.31 -18.03 -8.56
N SER A 33 -38.61 -18.08 -8.87
CA SER A 33 -39.68 -18.18 -7.86
C SER A 33 -39.62 -19.45 -6.99
N ARG A 34 -38.81 -20.45 -7.35
CA ARG A 34 -38.78 -21.77 -6.68
C ARG A 34 -37.42 -22.16 -6.09
N SER A 35 -36.32 -21.56 -6.54
CA SER A 35 -34.96 -22.01 -6.20
C SER A 35 -33.89 -20.95 -6.46
N SER A 36 -32.82 -21.02 -5.66
CA SER A 36 -31.55 -20.30 -5.91
C SER A 36 -30.49 -21.28 -6.42
N ARG A 37 -29.70 -20.81 -7.38
CA ARG A 37 -28.46 -21.41 -7.86
C ARG A 37 -27.33 -20.40 -7.68
N TYR A 38 -26.12 -20.91 -7.49
CA TYR A 38 -24.97 -20.07 -7.22
C TYR A 38 -23.86 -20.36 -8.22
N GLU A 39 -23.24 -19.33 -8.75
CA GLU A 39 -22.15 -19.44 -9.70
C GLU A 39 -20.85 -18.99 -9.05
N TYR A 40 -19.83 -19.85 -9.13
CA TYR A 40 -18.50 -19.55 -8.64
C TYR A 40 -17.47 -20.12 -9.62
N ARG A 41 -16.62 -19.23 -10.18
CA ARG A 41 -15.58 -19.57 -11.18
C ARG A 41 -16.12 -20.38 -12.37
N GLY A 42 -17.26 -19.96 -12.91
CA GLY A 42 -17.94 -20.60 -14.05
C GLY A 42 -18.60 -21.95 -13.72
N LYS A 43 -18.67 -22.34 -12.45
CA LYS A 43 -19.37 -23.56 -12.00
C LYS A 43 -20.66 -23.19 -11.29
N ILE A 44 -21.75 -23.90 -11.63
CA ILE A 44 -23.07 -23.72 -11.02
C ILE A 44 -23.24 -24.72 -9.86
N PHE A 45 -23.76 -24.24 -8.75
CA PHE A 45 -24.05 -24.99 -7.53
C PHE A 45 -25.53 -24.82 -7.19
N ASN A 46 -26.23 -25.93 -7.01
CA ASN A 46 -27.64 -25.92 -6.58
C ASN A 46 -27.82 -25.66 -5.07
N ASN A 47 -26.73 -25.63 -4.30
CA ASN A 47 -26.76 -25.47 -2.86
C ASN A 47 -25.58 -24.61 -2.39
N LEU A 48 -25.89 -23.57 -1.61
CA LEU A 48 -24.91 -22.64 -1.04
C LEU A 48 -23.85 -23.35 -0.19
N LYS A 49 -24.22 -24.42 0.53
CA LYS A 49 -23.30 -25.24 1.34
C LYS A 49 -22.20 -25.87 0.47
N TYR A 50 -22.52 -26.28 -0.76
CA TYR A 50 -21.51 -26.86 -1.66
C TYR A 50 -20.61 -25.79 -2.26
N LEU A 51 -21.15 -24.62 -2.60
CA LEU A 51 -20.33 -23.47 -3.01
C LEU A 51 -19.36 -23.08 -1.89
N ILE A 52 -19.86 -22.94 -0.66
CA ILE A 52 -19.07 -22.65 0.54
C ILE A 52 -17.92 -23.65 0.66
N ARG A 53 -18.22 -24.95 0.65
CA ARG A 53 -17.21 -26.01 0.76
C ARG A 53 -16.17 -25.89 -0.36
N LYS A 54 -16.61 -25.62 -1.59
CA LYS A 54 -15.71 -25.48 -2.74
C LYS A 54 -14.81 -24.25 -2.62
N ALA A 55 -15.35 -23.10 -2.21
CA ALA A 55 -14.57 -21.89 -1.98
C ALA A 55 -13.50 -22.13 -0.91
N SER A 56 -13.85 -22.77 0.22
CA SER A 56 -12.87 -23.10 1.25
C SER A 56 -11.75 -24.03 0.77
N LEU A 57 -12.08 -25.03 -0.05
CA LEU A 57 -11.08 -25.95 -0.62
C LEU A 57 -10.18 -25.29 -1.67
N ASP A 58 -10.62 -24.21 -2.30
CA ASP A 58 -9.82 -23.48 -3.27
C ASP A 58 -8.72 -22.60 -2.63
N PHE A 59 -8.80 -22.35 -1.31
CA PHE A 59 -7.88 -21.51 -0.54
C PHE A 59 -7.43 -22.19 0.76
N PRO A 60 -6.73 -23.33 0.69
CA PRO A 60 -6.27 -24.06 1.88
C PRO A 60 -5.31 -23.25 2.76
N GLU A 61 -4.66 -22.22 2.21
CA GLU A 61 -3.79 -21.30 2.94
C GLU A 61 -4.53 -20.25 3.78
N VAL A 62 -5.85 -20.14 3.65
CA VAL A 62 -6.67 -19.16 4.34
C VAL A 62 -7.47 -19.85 5.45
N PRO A 63 -7.41 -19.36 6.70
CA PRO A 63 -8.24 -19.89 7.77
C PRO A 63 -9.72 -19.85 7.37
N TYR A 64 -10.43 -20.95 7.57
CA TYR A 64 -11.81 -21.11 7.13
C TYR A 64 -12.73 -19.96 7.56
N LYS A 65 -12.60 -19.50 8.82
CA LYS A 65 -13.38 -18.38 9.38
C LYS A 65 -13.05 -17.00 8.80
N SER A 66 -11.91 -16.88 8.12
CA SER A 66 -11.46 -15.67 7.44
C SER A 66 -11.94 -15.60 5.99
N ILE A 67 -12.62 -16.64 5.48
CA ILE A 67 -13.20 -16.63 4.13
C ILE A 67 -14.61 -16.04 4.20
N LEU A 68 -14.81 -14.97 3.46
CA LEU A 68 -16.09 -14.29 3.28
C LEU A 68 -16.53 -14.46 1.83
N LEU A 69 -17.78 -14.87 1.62
CA LEU A 69 -18.35 -14.88 0.28
C LEU A 69 -19.00 -13.53 0.01
N ARG A 70 -18.62 -12.88 -1.09
CA ARG A 70 -19.23 -11.62 -1.55
C ARG A 70 -20.09 -11.90 -2.77
N LYS A 71 -21.35 -11.50 -2.69
CA LYS A 71 -22.26 -11.58 -3.82
C LYS A 71 -21.99 -10.40 -4.75
N GLU A 72 -21.67 -10.67 -6.02
CA GLU A 72 -21.41 -9.60 -7.00
C GLU A 72 -22.64 -9.29 -7.84
N PHE A 73 -23.32 -10.33 -8.32
CA PHE A 73 -24.53 -10.18 -9.12
C PHE A 73 -25.66 -11.06 -8.59
N ILE A 74 -26.87 -10.51 -8.68
CA ILE A 74 -28.12 -11.21 -8.49
C ILE A 74 -28.85 -11.22 -9.84
N THR A 75 -29.15 -12.40 -10.36
CA THR A 75 -29.95 -12.54 -11.57
C THR A 75 -31.32 -13.12 -11.25
N TYR A 76 -32.38 -12.39 -11.57
CA TYR A 76 -33.78 -12.81 -11.44
C TYR A 76 -34.51 -12.62 -12.76
N GLN A 77 -35.02 -13.71 -13.35
CA GLN A 77 -35.77 -13.67 -14.62
C GLN A 77 -35.09 -12.85 -15.74
N GLY A 78 -33.76 -12.92 -15.84
CA GLY A 78 -32.96 -12.20 -16.84
C GLY A 78 -32.56 -10.77 -16.44
N ILE A 79 -33.08 -10.23 -15.33
CA ILE A 79 -32.68 -8.94 -14.78
C ILE A 79 -31.46 -9.15 -13.88
N VAL A 80 -30.38 -8.43 -14.16
CA VAL A 80 -29.13 -8.46 -13.38
C VAL A 80 -29.06 -7.25 -12.47
N ASN A 81 -29.02 -7.50 -11.16
CA ASN A 81 -28.78 -6.50 -10.12
C ASN A 81 -27.34 -6.61 -9.63
N ASP A 82 -26.60 -5.50 -9.70
CA ASP A 82 -25.23 -5.38 -9.19
C ASP A 82 -25.23 -5.10 -7.68
N THR A 83 -24.64 -5.99 -6.89
CA THR A 83 -24.58 -5.87 -5.42
C THR A 83 -23.16 -5.59 -4.91
N ARG A 84 -22.21 -5.26 -5.79
CA ARG A 84 -20.80 -5.05 -5.41
C ARG A 84 -20.61 -3.90 -4.41
N ALA A 85 -21.52 -2.93 -4.40
CA ALA A 85 -21.50 -1.77 -3.50
C ALA A 85 -22.13 -2.03 -2.11
N ASP A 86 -22.79 -3.18 -1.91
CA ASP A 86 -23.58 -3.40 -0.70
C ASP A 86 -22.74 -3.59 0.57
N HIS A 87 -21.44 -3.87 0.43
CA HIS A 87 -20.54 -4.20 1.54
C HIS A 87 -21.05 -5.32 2.47
N ARG A 88 -21.95 -6.18 1.97
CA ARG A 88 -22.51 -7.34 2.66
C ARG A 88 -21.72 -8.59 2.30
N TYR A 89 -21.31 -9.31 3.33
CA TYR A 89 -20.54 -10.53 3.20
C TYR A 89 -21.26 -11.68 3.88
N LEU A 90 -21.14 -12.87 3.30
CA LEU A 90 -21.60 -14.09 3.91
C LEU A 90 -20.42 -14.75 4.62
N GLN A 91 -20.43 -14.71 5.95
CA GLN A 91 -19.43 -15.38 6.78
C GLN A 91 -19.77 -16.86 6.91
N VAL A 92 -18.75 -17.69 6.73
CA VAL A 92 -18.88 -19.14 6.67
C VAL A 92 -18.60 -19.77 8.04
N HIS A 93 -19.48 -20.68 8.50
CA HIS A 93 -19.26 -21.51 9.69
C HIS A 93 -19.08 -22.99 9.34
N ILE A 94 -18.23 -23.68 10.11
CA ILE A 94 -17.76 -25.07 9.87
C ILE A 94 -18.94 -26.04 9.66
N ASN A 95 -20.06 -25.77 10.31
CA ASN A 95 -21.27 -26.59 10.31
C ASN A 95 -22.08 -26.43 9.00
N GLY A 96 -21.59 -25.64 8.03
CA GLY A 96 -22.30 -25.27 6.81
C GLY A 96 -23.36 -24.19 7.02
N LYS A 97 -23.43 -23.61 8.22
CA LYS A 97 -24.24 -22.41 8.50
C LYS A 97 -23.50 -21.18 7.97
N SER A 98 -24.25 -20.16 7.62
CA SER A 98 -23.69 -18.90 7.15
C SER A 98 -24.50 -17.72 7.67
N LYS A 99 -23.83 -16.61 7.99
CA LYS A 99 -24.48 -15.39 8.47
C LYS A 99 -24.01 -14.21 7.63
N TYR A 100 -24.94 -13.31 7.32
CA TYR A 100 -24.57 -12.03 6.73
C TYR A 100 -23.90 -11.14 7.78
N ILE A 101 -22.77 -10.56 7.40
CA ILE A 101 -22.04 -9.57 8.17
C ILE A 101 -21.82 -8.32 7.33
N ILE A 102 -21.76 -7.18 8.00
CA ILE A 102 -21.34 -5.90 7.42
C ILE A 102 -20.05 -5.55 8.13
N LEU A 103 -19.00 -5.33 7.36
CA LEU A 103 -17.72 -4.93 7.92
C LEU A 103 -17.72 -3.42 8.19
N PRO A 104 -17.06 -2.95 9.26
CA PRO A 104 -16.82 -1.53 9.47
C PRO A 104 -16.15 -0.88 8.26
N SER A 105 -16.43 0.40 8.00
CA SER A 105 -15.91 1.12 6.82
C SER A 105 -14.38 1.25 6.78
N ASN A 106 -13.72 1.12 7.93
CA ASN A 106 -12.27 1.12 8.06
C ASN A 106 -11.63 -0.27 7.92
N HIS A 107 -12.42 -1.34 7.94
CA HIS A 107 -11.92 -2.70 7.81
C HIS A 107 -11.42 -2.96 6.39
N VAL A 108 -10.31 -3.68 6.28
CA VAL A 108 -9.69 -3.99 5.00
C VAL A 108 -9.97 -5.45 4.65
N VAL A 109 -10.26 -5.71 3.37
CA VAL A 109 -10.53 -7.06 2.87
C VAL A 109 -9.62 -7.31 1.69
N ILE A 110 -9.14 -8.54 1.58
CA ILE A 110 -8.42 -9.01 0.40
C ILE A 110 -9.44 -9.55 -0.58
N ASP A 111 -9.50 -8.99 -1.78
CA ASP A 111 -10.38 -9.49 -2.82
C ASP A 111 -9.68 -10.59 -3.63
N PHE A 112 -10.32 -11.74 -3.78
CA PHE A 112 -9.90 -12.75 -4.74
C PHE A 112 -10.30 -12.31 -6.16
N VAL A 113 -9.31 -12.26 -7.06
CA VAL A 113 -9.51 -11.88 -8.46
C VAL A 113 -8.91 -12.97 -9.37
N PRO A 114 -9.74 -13.83 -9.99
CA PRO A 114 -9.27 -14.75 -11.01
C PRO A 114 -9.02 -13.98 -12.32
N TYR A 115 -7.83 -14.13 -12.92
CA TYR A 115 -7.52 -13.52 -14.22
C TYR A 115 -6.68 -14.48 -15.07
N GLN A 116 -7.16 -14.80 -16.28
CA GLN A 116 -6.51 -15.73 -17.23
C GLN A 116 -6.07 -17.05 -16.57
N GLY A 117 -6.96 -17.67 -15.78
CA GLY A 117 -6.68 -18.91 -15.07
C GLY A 117 -5.75 -18.79 -13.85
N ARG A 118 -5.16 -17.63 -13.61
CA ARG A 118 -4.29 -17.36 -12.45
C ARG A 118 -5.08 -16.76 -11.29
N LYS A 119 -4.62 -17.03 -10.08
CA LYS A 119 -5.17 -16.49 -8.82
C LYS A 119 -4.43 -15.21 -8.46
N TYR A 120 -5.16 -14.12 -8.30
CA TYR A 120 -4.64 -12.88 -7.73
C TYR A 120 -5.42 -12.50 -6.48
N PHE A 121 -4.73 -11.78 -5.61
CA PHE A 121 -5.26 -11.24 -4.38
C PHE A 121 -5.07 -9.73 -4.43
N ASN A 122 -6.16 -8.98 -4.39
CA ASN A 122 -6.13 -7.53 -4.46
C ASN A 122 -6.26 -6.96 -3.04
N CYS A 123 -5.33 -6.08 -2.69
CA CYS A 123 -5.37 -5.28 -1.48
C CYS A 123 -5.03 -3.84 -1.85
N ASN A 124 -5.92 -2.89 -1.56
CA ASN A 124 -5.72 -1.46 -1.85
C ASN A 124 -5.27 -1.17 -3.29
N ARG A 125 -5.96 -1.76 -4.29
CA ARG A 125 -5.63 -1.65 -5.73
C ARG A 125 -4.28 -2.28 -6.13
N SER A 126 -3.63 -3.00 -5.23
CA SER A 126 -2.39 -3.71 -5.49
C SER A 126 -2.67 -5.20 -5.65
N TYR A 127 -2.23 -5.79 -6.75
CA TYR A 127 -2.39 -7.21 -7.04
C TYR A 127 -1.18 -8.01 -6.56
N PHE A 128 -1.44 -9.13 -5.88
CA PHE A 128 -0.45 -10.06 -5.36
C PHE A 128 -0.71 -11.48 -5.88
N LYS A 129 0.36 -12.23 -6.12
CA LYS A 129 0.29 -13.64 -6.56
C LYS A 129 -0.09 -14.62 -5.44
N THR A 130 -0.02 -14.19 -4.19
CA THR A 130 -0.19 -15.06 -3.02
C THR A 130 -0.97 -14.33 -1.92
N TYR A 131 -1.88 -15.03 -1.25
CA TYR A 131 -2.62 -14.52 -0.10
C TYR A 131 -1.71 -13.94 0.98
N LYS A 132 -0.64 -14.66 1.35
CA LYS A 132 0.33 -14.24 2.38
C LYS A 132 0.92 -12.85 2.12
N LYS A 133 1.27 -12.52 0.87
CA LYS A 133 1.77 -11.19 0.50
C LYS A 133 0.68 -10.12 0.59
N ALA A 134 -0.51 -10.40 0.08
CA ALA A 134 -1.64 -9.47 0.19
C ALA A 134 -2.00 -9.19 1.65
N LYS A 135 -2.01 -10.22 2.50
CA LYS A 135 -2.26 -10.14 3.94
C LYS A 135 -1.33 -9.16 4.62
N VAL A 136 -0.01 -9.27 4.42
CA VAL A 136 0.96 -8.33 4.99
C VAL A 136 0.64 -6.88 4.61
N TYR A 137 0.30 -6.61 3.35
CA TYR A 137 -0.04 -5.24 2.91
C TYR A 137 -1.36 -4.74 3.49
N CYS A 138 -2.36 -5.61 3.62
CA CYS A 138 -3.66 -5.28 4.22
C CYS A 138 -3.56 -5.06 5.73
N GLU A 139 -2.73 -5.82 6.44
CA GLU A 139 -2.42 -5.60 7.86
C GLU A 139 -1.79 -4.23 8.07
N LEU A 140 -0.82 -3.85 7.23
CA LEU A 140 -0.23 -2.50 7.27
C LEU A 140 -1.28 -1.44 6.96
N LEU A 141 -2.23 -1.72 6.07
CA LEU A 141 -3.32 -0.80 5.74
C LEU A 141 -4.23 -0.56 6.94
N GLU A 142 -4.68 -1.60 7.63
CA GLU A 142 -5.50 -1.47 8.84
C GLU A 142 -4.75 -0.74 9.95
N GLU A 143 -3.48 -1.10 10.15
CA GLU A 143 -2.63 -0.49 11.18
C GLU A 143 -2.43 1.01 10.91
N PHE A 144 -2.10 1.41 9.68
CA PHE A 144 -1.59 2.75 9.41
C PHE A 144 -2.59 3.74 8.78
N SER A 145 -3.71 3.27 8.22
CA SER A 145 -4.73 4.15 7.63
C SER A 145 -5.42 5.11 8.61
N PRO A 146 -5.60 4.78 9.90
CA PRO A 146 -6.21 5.71 10.86
C PRO A 146 -5.38 6.97 11.12
N PHE A 147 -4.06 6.95 10.86
CA PHE A 147 -3.17 8.07 11.18
C PHE A 147 -3.20 9.17 10.11
N LYS A 148 -3.85 10.29 10.46
CA LYS A 148 -4.08 11.46 9.60
C LYS A 148 -3.53 12.77 10.20
N PHE A 149 -2.33 12.73 10.77
CA PHE A 149 -1.75 13.85 11.53
C PHE A 149 -0.48 14.45 10.93
N GLN A 150 -0.08 14.01 9.74
CA GLN A 150 1.20 14.36 9.08
C GLN A 150 1.40 15.87 8.95
N GLN A 151 0.31 16.62 8.73
CA GLN A 151 0.32 18.08 8.65
C GLN A 151 0.91 18.77 9.89
N ARG A 152 0.87 18.14 11.07
CA ARG A 152 1.46 18.66 12.32
C ARG A 152 2.99 18.57 12.35
N PHE A 153 3.59 17.82 11.43
CA PHE A 153 5.03 17.54 11.36
C PHE A 153 5.68 18.19 10.14
N LEU A 154 5.01 19.15 9.50
CA LEU A 154 5.60 19.96 8.45
C LEU A 154 6.70 20.87 8.99
N GLY A 155 7.70 21.14 8.16
CA GLY A 155 8.78 22.05 8.51
C GLY A 155 8.33 23.51 8.65
N LYS A 156 9.27 24.37 9.03
CA LYS A 156 9.00 25.79 9.32
C LYS A 156 8.74 26.62 8.05
N ASP A 157 9.27 26.19 6.90
CA ASP A 157 9.12 26.95 5.67
C ASP A 157 7.66 26.99 5.19
N PHE A 158 7.17 28.20 4.97
CA PHE A 158 5.78 28.46 4.60
C PHE A 158 5.44 27.91 3.21
N PHE A 159 6.33 28.11 2.24
CA PHE A 159 6.10 27.71 0.85
C PHE A 159 6.11 26.19 0.69
N ALA A 160 7.11 25.52 1.27
CA ALA A 160 7.20 24.06 1.29
C ALA A 160 6.00 23.42 1.99
N SER A 161 5.54 24.00 3.10
CA SER A 161 4.34 23.56 3.81
C SER A 161 3.08 23.72 2.96
N ARG A 162 2.95 24.83 2.22
CA ARG A 162 1.82 25.07 1.31
C ARG A 162 1.82 24.12 0.12
N ILE A 163 2.99 23.88 -0.48
CA ILE A 163 3.16 22.89 -1.55
C ILE A 163 2.75 21.51 -1.05
N TRP A 164 3.27 21.10 0.10
CA TRP A 164 2.94 19.78 0.66
C TRP A 164 1.42 19.63 0.85
N LYS A 165 0.76 20.64 1.44
CA LYS A 165 -0.71 20.62 1.62
C LYS A 165 -1.47 20.53 0.30
N SER A 166 -0.98 21.18 -0.76
CA SER A 166 -1.55 21.11 -2.10
C SER A 166 -1.35 19.74 -2.76
N VAL A 167 -0.14 19.18 -2.65
CA VAL A 167 0.25 17.93 -3.31
C VAL A 167 -0.32 16.72 -2.60
N TRP A 168 -0.30 16.69 -1.28
CA TRP A 168 -0.71 15.52 -0.49
C TRP A 168 -2.16 15.63 -0.02
N ARG A 169 -2.64 16.82 0.37
CA ARG A 169 -4.01 17.07 0.84
C ARG A 169 -4.46 16.00 1.86
N ASP A 170 -5.44 15.17 1.49
CA ASP A 170 -6.04 14.11 2.32
C ASP A 170 -5.48 12.71 1.96
N CYS A 171 -4.39 12.65 1.18
CA CYS A 171 -3.75 11.43 0.72
C CYS A 171 -2.76 10.90 1.76
N TYR A 172 -3.32 10.20 2.76
CA TYR A 172 -2.55 9.51 3.80
C TYR A 172 -2.13 8.09 3.35
N TYR A 173 -1.70 7.25 4.30
CA TYR A 173 -1.15 5.92 3.99
C TYR A 173 -2.02 5.08 3.06
N LYS A 174 -3.34 5.02 3.31
CA LYS A 174 -4.29 4.32 2.43
C LYS A 174 -4.25 4.80 0.98
N CYS A 175 -4.12 6.10 0.79
CA CYS A 175 -4.11 6.69 -0.55
C CYS A 175 -2.77 6.46 -1.25
N PHE A 176 -1.64 6.82 -0.62
CA PHE A 176 -0.36 6.79 -1.33
C PHE A 176 0.24 5.38 -1.47
N SER A 177 -0.20 4.41 -0.67
CA SER A 177 0.23 2.99 -0.81
C SER A 177 -0.47 2.25 -1.96
N GLN A 178 -1.43 2.88 -2.65
CA GLN A 178 -2.14 2.26 -3.76
C GLN A 178 -1.20 1.86 -4.90
N THR A 179 -1.53 0.74 -5.56
CA THR A 179 -0.81 0.21 -6.73
C THR A 179 0.70 0.14 -6.48
N HIS A 180 1.10 -0.54 -5.40
CA HIS A 180 2.51 -0.68 -5.00
C HIS A 180 3.27 0.66 -4.92
N PHE A 181 2.66 1.66 -4.25
CA PHE A 181 3.22 3.02 -4.08
C PHE A 181 3.35 3.86 -5.35
N LEU A 182 2.66 3.51 -6.44
CA LEU A 182 2.65 4.35 -7.64
C LEU A 182 2.13 5.77 -7.34
N GLU A 183 1.08 5.89 -6.52
CA GLU A 183 0.53 7.18 -6.12
C GLU A 183 1.53 8.02 -5.30
N PHE A 184 2.29 7.36 -4.41
CA PHE A 184 3.37 8.00 -3.66
C PHE A 184 4.46 8.56 -4.57
N LYS A 185 4.93 7.77 -5.55
CA LYS A 185 5.96 8.17 -6.53
C LYS A 185 5.52 9.41 -7.33
N LYS A 186 4.28 9.39 -7.85
CA LYS A 186 3.70 10.53 -8.58
C LYS A 186 3.67 11.81 -7.74
N ARG A 187 3.27 11.71 -6.47
CA ARG A 187 3.20 12.87 -5.57
C ARG A 187 4.58 13.40 -5.18
N ILE A 188 5.56 12.53 -4.96
CA ILE A 188 6.95 12.96 -4.75
C ILE A 188 7.45 13.79 -5.93
N ILE A 189 7.25 13.32 -7.17
CA ILE A 189 7.69 14.06 -8.36
C ILE A 189 6.97 15.40 -8.45
N ARG A 190 5.65 15.42 -8.20
CA ARG A 190 4.86 16.66 -8.22
C ARG A 190 5.34 17.67 -7.18
N GLU A 191 5.60 17.23 -5.94
CA GLU A 191 6.16 18.08 -4.88
C GLU A 191 7.52 18.63 -5.27
N LEU A 192 8.40 17.79 -5.81
CA LEU A 192 9.72 18.19 -6.26
C LEU A 192 9.66 19.23 -7.39
N CYS A 193 8.79 19.03 -8.40
CA CYS A 193 8.59 20.01 -9.47
C CYS A 193 8.10 21.36 -8.91
N MET A 194 7.16 21.34 -7.95
CA MET A 194 6.67 22.58 -7.34
C MET A 194 7.74 23.31 -6.53
N LEU A 195 8.59 22.57 -5.81
CA LEU A 195 9.72 23.15 -5.08
C LEU A 195 10.74 23.78 -6.04
N ARG A 196 11.09 23.11 -7.13
CA ARG A 196 11.98 23.65 -8.18
C ARG A 196 11.42 24.91 -8.83
N ASN A 197 10.10 24.95 -9.07
CA ASN A 197 9.46 26.13 -9.65
C ASN A 197 9.57 27.39 -8.75
N ILE A 198 9.69 27.25 -7.43
CA ILE A 198 9.93 28.41 -6.54
C ILE A 198 11.28 29.05 -6.85
N GLU A 199 12.30 28.24 -7.14
CA GLU A 199 13.65 28.68 -7.46
C GLU A 199 13.80 29.04 -8.96
N HIS A 200 12.68 29.20 -9.68
CA HIS A 200 12.62 29.45 -11.13
C HIS A 200 13.31 28.37 -11.99
N GLU A 201 13.37 27.15 -11.48
CA GLU A 201 14.04 26.06 -12.15
C GLU A 201 13.14 25.30 -13.12
N ILE A 202 13.76 24.74 -14.17
CA ILE A 202 13.04 23.93 -15.16
C ILE A 202 12.43 22.69 -14.47
N PRO A 203 11.17 22.33 -14.78
CA PRO A 203 10.53 21.13 -14.25
C PRO A 203 11.35 19.87 -14.56
N ILE A 204 11.55 19.04 -13.53
CA ILE A 204 12.23 17.77 -13.66
C ILE A 204 11.31 16.74 -14.34
N ARG A 205 11.88 15.94 -15.25
CA ARG A 205 11.15 14.92 -16.01
C ARG A 205 11.27 13.57 -15.32
N TYR A 206 10.21 12.78 -15.40
CA TYR A 206 10.26 11.39 -14.95
C TYR A 206 11.06 10.53 -15.93
N ASN A 207 11.94 9.68 -15.41
CA ASN A 207 12.69 8.70 -16.20
C ASN A 207 12.56 7.29 -15.59
N GLU A 208 12.09 6.35 -16.41
CA GLU A 208 11.82 4.96 -16.00
C GLU A 208 13.11 4.17 -15.70
N THR A 209 14.19 4.43 -16.43
CA THR A 209 15.50 3.81 -16.16
C THR A 209 16.04 4.23 -14.80
N LEU A 210 15.92 5.52 -14.45
CA LEU A 210 16.28 6.01 -13.12
C LEU A 210 15.35 5.44 -12.04
N GLU A 211 14.07 5.21 -12.33
CA GLU A 211 13.17 4.54 -11.38
C GLU A 211 13.62 3.11 -11.13
N PHE A 212 14.00 2.38 -12.17
CA PHE A 212 14.49 1.01 -12.02
C PHE A 212 15.73 0.94 -11.12
N ILE A 213 16.69 1.86 -11.33
CA ILE A 213 17.89 2.01 -10.48
C ILE A 213 17.48 2.32 -9.03
N ALA A 214 16.67 3.36 -8.83
CA ALA A 214 16.21 3.75 -7.50
C ALA A 214 15.45 2.63 -6.79
N GLN A 215 14.64 1.86 -7.52
CA GLN A 215 13.86 0.75 -6.98
C GLN A 215 14.74 -0.42 -6.55
N HIS A 216 15.78 -0.73 -7.33
CA HIS A 216 16.80 -1.69 -6.97
C HIS A 216 17.56 -1.26 -5.71
N ASP A 217 17.93 0.01 -5.61
CA ASP A 217 18.70 0.50 -4.48
C ASP A 217 17.85 0.67 -3.21
N ALA A 218 16.55 0.98 -3.34
CA ALA A 218 15.60 0.89 -2.22
C ALA A 218 15.50 -0.53 -1.64
N LEU A 219 15.49 -1.56 -2.51
CA LEU A 219 15.51 -2.96 -2.10
C LEU A 219 16.84 -3.33 -1.42
N LYS A 220 17.96 -2.88 -1.96
CA LYS A 220 19.30 -3.10 -1.39
C LYS A 220 19.44 -2.45 -0.01
N ASN A 221 18.93 -1.22 0.15
CA ASN A 221 18.94 -0.47 1.40
C ASN A 221 18.24 -1.26 2.52
N VAL A 222 17.04 -1.79 2.27
CA VAL A 222 16.32 -2.56 3.28
C VAL A 222 16.99 -3.91 3.59
N LYS A 223 17.53 -4.61 2.59
CA LYS A 223 18.18 -5.93 2.77
C LYS A 223 19.40 -5.81 3.67
N LYS A 224 20.16 -4.73 3.52
CA LYS A 224 21.36 -4.44 4.31
C LYS A 224 21.07 -3.59 5.56
N ASN A 225 19.83 -3.16 5.74
CA ASN A 225 19.40 -2.23 6.80
C ASN A 225 20.33 -0.99 6.92
N LYS A 226 20.77 -0.47 5.77
CA LYS A 226 21.73 0.64 5.68
C LYS A 226 21.38 1.50 4.48
N LEU A 227 21.43 2.82 4.64
CA LEU A 227 21.26 3.74 3.52
C LEU A 227 22.54 3.76 2.70
N PHE A 228 22.42 3.35 1.44
CA PHE A 228 23.40 3.62 0.41
C PHE A 228 22.90 4.80 -0.40
N VAL A 229 23.82 5.71 -0.67
CA VAL A 229 23.60 6.90 -1.49
C VAL A 229 24.67 6.87 -2.54
N VAL A 230 24.30 6.55 -3.79
CA VAL A 230 25.21 6.55 -4.94
C VAL A 230 25.42 7.99 -5.43
N GLY A 231 26.57 8.23 -6.05
CA GLY A 231 26.93 9.52 -6.62
C GLY A 231 28.04 10.24 -5.86
N THR A 232 28.94 10.79 -6.66
CA THR A 232 29.91 11.86 -6.34
C THR A 232 29.68 12.99 -7.36
N GLU A 233 30.30 14.16 -7.21
CA GLU A 233 30.17 15.26 -8.19
C GLU A 233 30.54 14.87 -9.64
N ARG A 234 31.20 13.71 -9.84
CA ARG A 234 31.64 13.19 -11.14
C ARG A 234 30.82 11.99 -11.65
N SER A 235 29.76 11.61 -10.96
CA SER A 235 28.95 10.45 -11.34
C SER A 235 27.83 10.86 -12.29
N ASP A 236 27.52 10.05 -13.30
CA ASP A 236 26.42 10.33 -14.24
C ASP A 236 25.04 10.17 -13.60
N VAL A 237 24.97 9.41 -12.50
CA VAL A 237 23.74 9.20 -11.72
C VAL A 237 24.01 9.52 -10.26
N HIS A 238 23.11 10.31 -9.71
CA HIS A 238 23.10 10.75 -8.34
C HIS A 238 21.89 10.19 -7.60
N GLU A 239 22.00 10.04 -6.28
CA GLU A 239 20.90 9.56 -5.47
C GLU A 239 20.71 10.37 -4.19
N VAL A 240 19.47 10.44 -3.71
CA VAL A 240 19.17 10.77 -2.32
C VAL A 240 18.24 9.70 -1.76
N ALA A 241 18.54 9.23 -0.55
CA ALA A 241 17.84 8.11 0.07
C ALA A 241 17.44 8.41 1.52
N ALA A 242 16.33 7.81 1.95
CA ALA A 242 15.90 7.85 3.35
C ALA A 242 15.16 6.57 3.75
N PHE A 243 15.20 6.29 5.06
CA PHE A 243 14.21 5.45 5.69
C PHE A 243 13.17 6.34 6.36
N SER A 244 11.91 6.00 6.14
CA SER A 244 10.78 6.64 6.83
C SER A 244 9.91 5.59 7.51
N SER A 245 9.21 6.01 8.56
CA SER A 245 8.02 5.28 8.99
C SER A 245 6.95 5.40 7.91
N LEU A 246 6.07 4.40 7.83
CA LEU A 246 5.00 4.39 6.83
C LEU A 246 4.10 5.62 6.97
N ILE A 247 3.78 6.05 8.18
CA ILE A 247 2.90 7.20 8.43
C ILE A 247 3.51 8.55 8.06
N LEU A 248 4.84 8.71 8.15
CA LEU A 248 5.54 9.97 7.86
C LEU A 248 6.15 10.02 6.46
N ALA A 249 6.00 8.96 5.65
CA ALA A 249 6.66 8.84 4.35
C ALA A 249 6.35 10.02 3.41
N SER A 250 5.12 10.54 3.45
CA SER A 250 4.72 11.69 2.62
C SER A 250 5.45 12.99 2.99
N LEU A 251 6.03 13.10 4.19
CA LEU A 251 6.77 14.29 4.62
C LEU A 251 8.23 14.29 4.15
N GLN A 252 8.70 13.23 3.50
CA GLN A 252 10.14 13.04 3.28
C GLN A 252 10.76 14.13 2.40
N VAL A 253 10.07 14.57 1.34
CA VAL A 253 10.54 15.64 0.46
C VAL A 253 10.52 17.00 1.17
N ASN A 254 9.40 17.35 1.82
CA ASN A 254 9.31 18.53 2.68
C ASN A 254 10.43 18.58 3.73
N LYS A 255 10.76 17.45 4.35
CA LYS A 255 11.84 17.33 5.34
C LYS A 255 13.21 17.60 4.70
N TRP A 256 13.52 16.99 3.56
CA TRP A 256 14.77 17.26 2.86
C TRP A 256 14.90 18.73 2.45
N TYR A 257 13.81 19.35 2.00
CA TYR A 257 13.80 20.75 1.61
C TYR A 257 14.01 21.72 2.77
N ASN A 258 13.35 21.49 3.91
CA ASN A 258 13.59 22.31 5.10
C ASN A 258 15.03 22.16 5.62
N LEU A 259 15.61 20.96 5.55
CA LEU A 259 17.02 20.76 5.87
C LEU A 259 17.95 21.53 4.91
N TYR A 260 17.64 21.55 3.62
CA TYR A 260 18.35 22.37 2.63
C TYR A 260 18.30 23.85 2.99
N LEU A 261 17.12 24.38 3.33
CA LEU A 261 16.97 25.79 3.71
C LEU A 261 17.73 26.12 5.01
N ASP A 262 17.68 25.26 6.02
CA ASP A 262 18.45 25.45 7.24
C ASP A 262 19.96 25.49 6.96
N GLU A 263 20.46 24.57 6.13
CA GLU A 263 21.89 24.50 5.76
C GLU A 263 22.32 25.69 4.89
N LYS A 264 21.43 26.21 4.04
CA LYS A 264 21.67 27.43 3.25
C LYS A 264 21.84 28.67 4.13
N ASN A 265 21.15 28.73 5.27
CA ASN A 265 21.16 29.87 6.19
C ASN A 265 22.24 29.78 7.27
N ASP A 266 22.87 28.61 7.49
CA ASP A 266 23.92 28.39 8.49
C ASP A 266 25.19 27.80 7.85
N ILE A 267 26.13 28.68 7.51
CA ILE A 267 27.39 28.35 6.83
C ILE A 267 28.27 27.39 7.67
N ASN A 268 28.09 27.37 8.99
CA ASN A 268 28.87 26.51 9.89
C ASN A 268 28.30 25.08 10.00
N ARG A 269 27.10 24.84 9.45
CA ARG A 269 26.44 23.55 9.55
C ARG A 269 27.01 22.55 8.56
N LYS A 270 27.61 21.47 9.08
CA LYS A 270 28.14 20.38 8.25
C LYS A 270 27.01 19.61 7.56
N SER A 271 26.87 19.78 6.24
CA SER A 271 25.90 19.03 5.41
C SER A 271 26.19 17.54 5.39
N LYS A 272 25.14 16.73 5.57
CA LYS A 272 25.20 15.28 5.35
C LYS A 272 25.28 14.96 3.85
N LYS A 273 25.73 13.75 3.50
CA LYS A 273 25.82 13.33 2.09
C LYS A 273 24.46 13.43 1.39
N GLU A 274 23.40 13.01 2.08
CA GLU A 274 22.02 13.08 1.61
C GLU A 274 21.58 14.52 1.34
N SER A 275 21.93 15.47 2.22
CA SER A 275 21.62 16.89 2.03
C SER A 275 22.30 17.41 0.76
N LYS A 276 23.61 17.15 0.58
CA LYS A 276 24.34 17.58 -0.61
C LYS A 276 23.73 17.05 -1.91
N GLN A 277 23.33 15.78 -1.92
CA GLN A 277 22.65 15.19 -3.07
C GLN A 277 21.27 15.81 -3.30
N PHE A 278 20.52 16.11 -2.23
CA PHE A 278 19.26 16.81 -2.36
C PHE A 278 19.43 18.25 -2.90
N HIS A 279 20.51 18.95 -2.53
CA HIS A 279 20.81 20.27 -3.09
C HIS A 279 21.04 20.18 -4.60
N LEU A 280 21.81 19.17 -5.03
CA LEU A 280 22.04 18.91 -6.45
C LEU A 280 20.73 18.59 -7.18
N LEU A 281 19.85 17.79 -6.59
CA LEU A 281 18.52 17.46 -7.13
C LEU A 281 17.65 18.70 -7.38
N LEU A 282 17.86 19.80 -6.66
CA LEU A 282 17.15 21.07 -6.89
C LEU A 282 17.79 21.95 -7.97
N SER A 283 19.02 21.64 -8.42
CA SER A 283 19.76 22.45 -9.41
C SER A 283 19.15 22.41 -10.81
N SER A 284 19.23 23.52 -11.54
CA SER A 284 18.98 23.62 -12.99
C SER A 284 19.61 22.53 -13.84
N ARG A 285 20.75 21.98 -13.43
CA ARG A 285 21.50 20.97 -14.18
C ARG A 285 20.77 19.63 -14.28
N ILE A 286 20.07 19.26 -13.21
CA ILE A 286 19.35 18.00 -13.15
C ILE A 286 18.05 18.12 -13.93
N LYS A 287 17.85 17.20 -14.88
CA LYS A 287 16.69 17.21 -15.79
C LYS A 287 15.78 16.01 -15.56
N GLU A 288 16.28 14.93 -15.00
CA GLU A 288 15.55 13.67 -14.92
C GLU A 288 15.58 13.08 -13.51
N VAL A 289 14.50 12.40 -13.13
CA VAL A 289 14.38 11.71 -11.85
C VAL A 289 13.54 10.45 -11.94
N GLY A 290 13.95 9.44 -11.19
CA GLY A 290 13.19 8.24 -10.91
C GLY A 290 13.02 8.02 -9.40
N VAL A 291 11.88 7.44 -9.00
CA VAL A 291 11.54 7.23 -7.58
C VAL A 291 11.40 5.74 -7.29
N GLY A 292 12.28 5.22 -6.43
CA GLY A 292 12.26 3.87 -5.92
C GLY A 292 11.69 3.80 -4.51
N VAL A 293 10.81 2.83 -4.25
CA VAL A 293 10.16 2.68 -2.94
C VAL A 293 10.07 1.21 -2.55
N TYR A 294 10.48 0.86 -1.33
CA TYR A 294 10.37 -0.52 -0.86
C TYR A 294 9.99 -0.60 0.63
N ILE A 295 8.97 -1.40 0.97
CA ILE A 295 8.62 -1.67 2.37
C ILE A 295 9.44 -2.84 2.92
N TYR A 296 10.01 -2.68 4.11
CA TYR A 296 10.52 -3.79 4.92
C TYR A 296 10.32 -3.53 6.41
N ARG A 297 9.78 -4.53 7.15
CA ARG A 297 9.56 -4.46 8.62
C ARG A 297 8.93 -3.13 9.07
N LYS A 298 7.83 -2.72 8.43
CA LYS A 298 7.10 -1.46 8.70
C LYS A 298 7.90 -0.15 8.46
N LYS A 299 9.03 -0.23 7.78
CA LYS A 299 9.80 0.93 7.28
C LYS A 299 9.68 1.03 5.77
N LEU A 300 9.67 2.25 5.27
CA LEU A 300 9.76 2.55 3.85
C LEU A 300 11.17 3.02 3.52
N SER A 301 11.85 2.34 2.60
CA SER A 301 13.03 2.90 1.93
C SER A 301 12.56 3.70 0.74
N ILE A 302 12.97 4.96 0.68
CA ILE A 302 12.67 5.90 -0.40
C ILE A 302 14.00 6.28 -1.02
N VAL A 303 14.12 6.14 -2.33
CA VAL A 303 15.30 6.52 -3.11
C VAL A 303 14.83 7.37 -4.30
N LEU A 304 15.50 8.49 -4.52
CA LEU A 304 15.39 9.31 -5.73
C LEU A 304 16.72 9.17 -6.47
N ALA A 305 16.70 8.63 -7.69
CA ALA A 305 17.84 8.64 -8.58
C ALA A 305 17.64 9.71 -9.66
N PHE A 306 18.67 10.47 -9.99
CA PHE A 306 18.56 11.64 -10.85
C PHE A 306 19.83 11.91 -11.65
N ALA A 307 19.66 12.59 -12.80
CA ALA A 307 20.72 12.96 -13.74
C ALA A 307 20.44 14.34 -14.38
#